data_AF-A0A7I7WE69-F1
#
_entry.id   AF-A0A7I7WE69-F1
#
_cell.length_a   1.000
_cell.length_b   1.000
_cell.length_c   1.000
_cell.angle_alpha   90.00
_cell.angle_beta   90.00
_cell.angle_gamma   90.00
#
_symmetry.space_group_name_H-M   'P 1'
#
loop_
_entity.id
_entity.type
_entity.pdbx_description
1 polymer ?
#
loop_
_entity_poly.entity_id
_entity_poly.type
_entity_poly.pdbx_seq_one_letter_code
_entity_poly.pdbx_strand_id
1 'polypeptide(L)' 'MLGTVLAEVTALSQTGSWVKVKACKNCHHGFIDTSRNPSATFGSTQCKSQAGMRAYRSRQRDITDS' A
#
# COMPACT_ATOMS: atom_id res chain seq x y z
N MET A 1 23.56 -9.35 -5.88
CA MET A 1 22.11 -9.03 -5.90
C MET A 1 21.32 -10.02 -5.03
N LEU A 2 21.31 -11.32 -5.32
CA LEU A 2 20.60 -12.33 -4.51
C LEU A 2 21.00 -12.35 -3.02
N GLY A 3 22.30 -12.28 -2.71
CA GLY A 3 22.77 -12.29 -1.32
C GLY A 3 22.23 -11.12 -0.48
N THR A 4 22.13 -9.92 -1.08
CA THR A 4 21.56 -8.74 -0.43
C THR A 4 20.07 -8.93 -0.17
N VAL A 5 19.32 -9.43 -1.15
CA VAL A 5 17.89 -9.72 -1.00
C VAL A 5 17.66 -10.75 0.11
N LEU A 6 18.46 -11.82 0.16
CA LEU A 6 18.37 -12.85 1.20
C LEU A 6 18.65 -12.27 2.60
N ALA A 7 19.68 -11.42 2.72
CA ALA A 7 20.01 -10.77 3.99
C ALA A 7 18.85 -9.90 4.51
N GLU A 8 18.24 -9.10 3.64
CA GLU A 8 17.07 -8.27 3.99
C GLU A 8 15.85 -9.12 4.39
N VAL A 9 15.54 -10.18 3.64
CA VAL A 9 14.43 -11.10 3.98
C VAL A 9 14.68 -11.80 5.31
N THR A 10 15.94 -12.15 5.61
CA THR A 10 16.33 -12.75 6.89
C THR A 10 16.15 -11.76 8.03
N ALA A 11 16.58 -10.50 7.86
CA ALA A 11 16.39 -9.45 8.84
C ALA A 11 14.89 -9.16 9.11
N LEU A 12 14.07 -9.12 8.05
CA LEU A 12 12.60 -9.00 8.15
C LEU A 12 12.00 -10.15 8.98
N SER A 13 12.49 -11.37 8.76
CA SER A 13 12.03 -12.56 9.47
C SER A 13 12.44 -12.57 10.95
N GLN A 14 13.69 -12.21 11.25
CA GLN A 14 14.20 -12.16 12.63
C GLN A 14 13.53 -11.07 13.47
N THR A 15 13.17 -9.94 12.86
CA THR A 15 12.53 -8.81 13.55
C THR A 15 11.01 -8.93 13.67
N GLY A 16 10.39 -9.92 13.02
CA GLY A 16 8.93 -10.01 12.94
C GLY A 16 8.27 -8.89 12.14
N SER A 17 9.02 -8.17 11.30
CA SER A 17 8.55 -6.98 10.58
C SER A 17 7.68 -7.29 9.36
N TRP A 18 7.35 -8.55 9.10
CA TRP A 18 6.47 -8.98 8.00
C TRP A 18 5.11 -8.27 8.01
N VAL A 19 4.60 -7.86 9.18
CA VAL A 19 3.36 -7.07 9.32
C VAL A 19 3.40 -5.72 8.59
N LYS A 20 4.59 -5.19 8.33
CA LYS A 20 4.79 -3.95 7.57
C LYS A 20 4.79 -4.18 6.06
N VAL A 21 4.99 -5.42 5.59
CA VAL A 21 4.94 -5.74 4.16
C VAL A 21 3.48 -5.80 3.72
N LYS A 22 3.09 -4.90 2.81
CA LYS A 22 1.70 -4.75 2.36
C LYS A 22 1.61 -4.61 0.85
N ALA A 23 0.43 -4.88 0.31
CA ALA A 23 0.11 -4.60 -1.09
C ALA A 23 -0.72 -3.31 -1.21
N CYS A 24 -0.40 -2.48 -2.19
CA CYS A 24 -1.12 -1.23 -2.45
C CYS A 24 -2.55 -1.52 -2.91
N LYS A 25 -3.55 -0.85 -2.31
CA LYS A 25 -4.97 -1.02 -2.70
C LYS A 25 -5.31 -0.47 -4.09
N ASN A 26 -4.45 0.34 -4.71
CA ASN A 26 -4.71 0.93 -6.03
C ASN A 26 -3.98 0.21 -7.18
N CYS A 27 -2.71 -0.15 -6.98
CA CYS A 27 -1.86 -0.76 -8.03
C CYS A 27 -1.37 -2.17 -7.71
N HIS A 28 -1.69 -2.72 -6.54
CA HIS A 28 -1.31 -4.07 -6.09
C HIS A 28 0.20 -4.35 -5.95
N HIS A 29 1.07 -3.38 -6.20
CA HIS A 29 2.49 -3.52 -5.91
C HIS A 29 2.76 -3.62 -4.39
N GLY A 30 3.73 -4.46 -4.04
CA GLY A 30 4.22 -4.60 -2.67
C GLY A 30 4.98 -3.34 -2.21
N PHE A 31 4.79 -2.96 -0.96
CA PHE A 31 5.49 -1.86 -0.31
C PHE A 31 5.70 -2.15 1.18
N ILE A 32 6.63 -1.41 1.81
CA ILE A 32 6.86 -1.46 3.24
C ILE A 32 6.15 -0.28 3.91
N ASP A 33 5.32 -0.59 4.92
CA ASP A 33 4.66 0.40 5.75
C ASP A 33 5.64 1.00 6.77
N THR A 34 6.06 2.23 6.50
CA THR A 34 6.95 3.01 7.37
C THR A 34 6.21 3.89 8.37
N SER A 35 4.87 3.84 8.40
CA SER A 35 4.08 4.65 9.32
C SER A 35 4.24 4.18 10.77
N ARG A 36 4.12 5.11 11.72
CA ARG A 36 4.23 4.82 13.16
C ARG A 36 3.24 3.74 13.60
N ASN A 37 2.02 3.78 13.06
CA ASN A 37 0.98 2.78 13.29
C ASN A 37 0.73 2.07 11.96
N PRO A 38 0.87 0.74 11.84
CA PRO A 38 0.89 0.01 10.56
C PRO A 38 -0.48 0.04 9.87
N SER A 39 -0.82 1.19 9.30
CA SER A 39 -2.14 1.56 8.79
C SER A 39 -2.07 2.05 7.34
N ALA A 40 -0.87 2.12 6.75
CA ALA A 40 -0.74 2.47 5.35
C ALA A 40 -1.45 1.43 4.48
N THR A 41 -2.16 1.93 3.47
CA THR A 41 -2.94 1.14 2.51
C THR A 41 -2.52 1.41 1.06
N PHE A 42 -1.70 2.44 0.84
CA PHE A 42 -1.21 2.84 -0.46
C PHE A 42 0.31 3.00 -0.40
N GLY A 43 1.00 2.50 -1.42
CA GLY A 43 2.47 2.61 -1.52
C GLY A 43 2.98 3.99 -1.90
N SER A 44 2.10 4.91 -2.34
CA SER A 44 2.47 6.29 -2.67
C SER A 44 1.29 7.25 -2.51
N THR A 45 1.61 8.55 -2.34
CA THR A 45 0.61 9.63 -2.33
C THR A 45 -0.20 9.65 -3.62
N GLN A 46 0.44 9.37 -4.76
CA GLN A 46 -0.22 9.31 -6.06
C GLN A 46 -1.32 8.22 -6.09
N CYS A 47 -1.02 7.02 -5.60
CA CYS A 47 -2.01 5.94 -5.51
C CYS A 47 -3.19 6.31 -4.61
N LYS A 48 -2.92 6.97 -3.48
CA LYS A 48 -3.95 7.47 -2.56
C LYS A 48 -4.86 8.50 -3.24
N SER A 49 -4.29 9.49 -3.92
CA SER A 49 -5.05 10.53 -4.62
C SER A 49 -5.90 9.96 -5.76
N GLN A 50 -5.36 9.02 -6.55
CA GLN A 50 -6.11 8.34 -7.61
C GLN A 50 -7.31 7.56 -7.05
N ALA A 51 -7.09 6.78 -5.99
CA ALA A 51 -8.17 6.03 -5.35
C ALA A 51 -9.27 6.97 -4.80
N GLY A 52 -8.88 8.09 -4.17
CA GLY A 52 -9.80 9.11 -3.70
C GLY A 52 -10.64 9.73 -4.83
N MET A 53 -10.00 10.11 -5.95
CA MET A 53 -10.71 10.66 -7.11
C MET A 53 -11.67 9.66 -7.75
N ARG A 54 -11.29 8.37 -7.82
CA ARG A 54 -12.19 7.31 -8.31
C ARG A 54 -13.43 7.19 -7.42
N ALA A 55 -13.25 7.16 -6.10
CA ALA A 55 -14.34 7.09 -5.14
C ALA A 55 -15.24 8.35 -5.17
N TYR A 56 -14.67 9.53 -5.39
CA TYR A 56 -15.43 10.76 -5.58
C TYR A 56 -16.29 10.72 -6.85
N ARG A 57 -15.69 10.38 -8.00
CA ARG A 57 -16.40 10.25 -9.27
C ARG A 57 -17.49 9.19 -9.23
N SER A 58 -17.29 8.09 -8.50
CA SER A 58 -18.33 7.07 -8.31
C SER A 58 -19.54 7.66 -7.60
N ARG A 59 -19.32 8.30 -6.45
CA ARG A 59 -20.39 8.96 -5.70
C ARG A 59 -21.14 10.00 -6.53
N GLN A 60 -20.41 10.75 -7.38
CA GLN A 60 -21.04 11.73 -8.25
C GLN A 60 -21.96 11.10 -9.30
N ARG A 61 -21.56 9.96 -9.89
CA ARG A 61 -22.42 9.20 -10.82
C ARG A 61 -23.65 8.67 -10.13
N ASP A 62 -23.49 8.08 -8.94
CA ASP A 62 -24.62 7.52 -8.18
C ASP A 62 -25.68 8.59 -7.85
N ILE A 63 -25.26 9.83 -7.59
CA ILE A 63 -26.15 10.98 -7.36
C ILE A 63 -26.84 11.43 -8.66
N THR A 64 -26.16 11.40 -9.80
CA THR A 64 -26.71 11.84 -11.09
C THR A 64 -27.63 10.79 -11.73
N ASP A 65 -27.42 9.51 -11.43
CA ASP A 65 -28.23 8.40 -11.94
C ASP A 65 -29.46 8.08 -11.05
N SER A 66 -29.70 8.84 -9.98
CA SER A 66 -30.87 8.75 -9.07
C SER A 66 -31.90 9.85 -9.34
#